data_AF-A0A3C0NQ67-F1
#
_entry.id   AF-A0A3C0NQ67-F1
#
_cell.length_a   1.000
_cell.length_b   1.000
_cell.length_c   1.000
_cell.angle_alpha   90.00
_cell.angle_beta   90.00
_cell.angle_gamma   90.00
#
_symmetry.space_group_name_H-M   'P 1'
#
loop_
_entity.id
_entity.type
_entity.pdbx_description
1 polymer ?
#
loop_
_entity_poly.entity_id
_entity_poly.type
_entity_poly.pdbx_seq_one_letter_code
_entity_poly.pdbx_strand_id
1 'polypeptide(L)'
;EAQMKQASKAEESGSEVKHRMLRTEVGADEIAEVVSRATGIPVSKMMTGERDKLLTMESKLHERVVGQDEAVRLVSDAIRRSRSGLGDPNRPYGSFLFLGPTG
;
A
#
# COMPACT_ATOMS: atom_id res chain seq x y z
N GLU A 1 -55.63 -31.03 -16.76
CA GLU A 1 -54.82 -30.91 -15.53
C GLU A 1 -53.34 -31.32 -15.65
N ALA A 2 -52.89 -32.03 -16.69
CA ALA A 2 -51.50 -32.51 -16.75
C ALA A 2 -50.45 -31.48 -17.27
N GLN A 3 -50.85 -30.48 -18.06
CA GLN A 3 -49.91 -29.48 -18.62
C GLN A 3 -49.58 -28.32 -17.65
N MET A 4 -50.49 -27.97 -16.74
CA MET A 4 -50.21 -26.93 -15.72
C MET A 4 -49.27 -27.40 -14.61
N LYS A 5 -49.09 -28.71 -14.42
CA LYS A 5 -48.13 -29.28 -13.45
C LYS A 5 -46.70 -29.39 -13.96
N GLN A 6 -46.46 -29.21 -15.26
CA GLN A 6 -45.11 -29.18 -15.82
C GLN A 6 -44.48 -27.78 -15.80
N ALA A 7 -45.30 -26.73 -15.77
CA ALA A 7 -44.81 -25.35 -15.63
C ALA A 7 -44.27 -25.07 -14.20
N SER A 8 -44.87 -25.69 -13.16
CA SER A 8 -44.46 -25.47 -11.77
C SER A 8 -43.22 -26.27 -11.33
N LYS A 9 -42.80 -27.29 -12.09
CA LYS A 9 -41.57 -28.05 -11.80
C LYS A 9 -40.30 -27.45 -12.41
N ALA A 10 -40.43 -26.45 -13.28
CA ALA A 10 -39.28 -25.74 -13.86
C ALA A 10 -38.77 -24.60 -12.95
N GLU A 11 -39.53 -24.18 -11.94
CA GLU A 11 -39.14 -23.11 -11.01
C GLU A 11 -38.32 -23.60 -9.82
N GLU A 12 -38.22 -24.91 -9.56
CA GLU A 12 -37.41 -25.48 -8.46
C GLU A 12 -35.94 -25.75 -8.85
N SER A 13 -35.53 -25.40 -10.07
CA SER A 13 -34.11 -25.42 -10.47
C SER A 13 -33.47 -24.05 -10.36
N GLY A 14 -33.90 -23.25 -9.38
CA GLY A 14 -33.23 -22.03 -8.95
C GLY A 14 -31.88 -22.41 -8.37
N SER A 15 -30.90 -22.58 -9.25
CA SER A 15 -29.51 -22.63 -8.86
C SER A 15 -29.27 -21.45 -7.93
N GLU A 16 -28.76 -21.74 -6.75
CA GLU A 16 -28.15 -20.75 -5.86
C GLU A 16 -26.96 -20.13 -6.59
N VAL A 17 -27.23 -19.34 -7.62
CA VAL A 17 -26.34 -18.26 -8.00
C VAL A 17 -26.44 -17.34 -6.81
N LYS A 18 -25.57 -17.59 -5.81
CA LYS A 18 -25.15 -16.58 -4.85
C LYS A 18 -24.86 -15.37 -5.71
N HIS A 19 -25.80 -14.44 -5.78
CA HIS A 19 -25.57 -13.13 -6.34
C HIS A 19 -24.41 -12.60 -5.51
N ARG A 20 -23.18 -12.75 -6.04
CA ARG A 20 -22.05 -11.96 -5.58
C ARG A 20 -22.55 -10.56 -5.80
N MET A 21 -22.94 -9.91 -4.71
CA MET A 21 -23.27 -8.50 -4.71
C MET A 21 -22.08 -7.84 -5.40
N LEU A 22 -22.28 -7.46 -6.66
CA LEU A 22 -21.28 -6.74 -7.43
C LEU A 22 -21.17 -5.42 -6.72
N ARG A 23 -20.12 -5.28 -5.93
CA ARG A 23 -19.81 -4.06 -5.22
C ARG A 23 -19.45 -3.05 -6.32
N THR A 24 -20.38 -2.16 -6.62
CA THR A 24 -20.28 -1.17 -7.70
C THR A 24 -19.49 0.07 -7.28
N GLU A 25 -18.93 0.08 -6.07
CA GLU A 25 -18.06 1.14 -5.57
C GLU A 25 -16.58 0.74 -5.70
N VAL A 26 -15.74 1.70 -6.07
CA VAL A 26 -14.29 1.54 -6.05
C VAL A 26 -13.79 2.08 -4.71
N GLY A 27 -13.25 1.19 -3.87
CA GLY A 27 -12.64 1.53 -2.59
C GLY A 27 -11.12 1.61 -2.66
N ALA A 28 -10.51 1.88 -1.50
CA ALA A 28 -9.05 1.95 -1.37
C ALA A 28 -8.37 0.60 -1.66
N ASP A 29 -9.03 -0.51 -1.34
CA ASP A 29 -8.51 -1.86 -1.53
C ASP A 29 -8.41 -2.22 -3.02
N GLU A 30 -9.43 -1.87 -3.82
CA GLU A 30 -9.44 -2.08 -5.26
C GLU A 30 -8.36 -1.23 -5.96
N ILE A 31 -8.17 0.02 -5.52
CA ILE A 31 -7.10 0.89 -6.03
C ILE A 31 -5.73 0.29 -5.70
N ALA A 32 -5.54 -0.16 -4.46
CA ALA A 32 -4.28 -0.74 -4.01
C ALA A 32 -3.94 -2.02 -4.78
N GLU A 33 -4.93 -2.86 -5.12
CA GLU A 33 -4.68 -4.07 -5.91
C GLU A 33 -4.11 -3.74 -7.30
N VAL A 34 -4.68 -2.74 -7.97
CA VAL A 34 -4.19 -2.29 -9.29
C VAL A 34 -2.78 -1.71 -9.19
N VAL A 35 -2.52 -0.83 -8.22
CA VAL A 35 -1.20 -0.23 -8.01
C VAL A 35 -0.16 -1.29 -7.62
N SER A 36 -0.55 -2.29 -6.83
CA SER A 36 0.32 -3.40 -6.43
C SER A 36 0.79 -4.20 -7.64
N ARG A 37 -0.12 -4.51 -8.56
CA ARG A 37 0.21 -5.23 -9.81
C ARG A 37 1.13 -4.40 -10.71
N ALA A 38 0.94 -3.08 -10.76
CA ALA A 38 1.75 -2.20 -11.59
C ALA A 38 3.17 -1.95 -11.02
N THR A 39 3.30 -1.85 -9.69
CA THR A 39 4.55 -1.48 -9.02
C THR A 39 5.32 -2.67 -8.44
N GLY A 40 4.67 -3.82 -8.28
CA GLY A 40 5.19 -4.98 -7.56
C GLY A 40 5.23 -4.81 -6.04
N ILE A 41 4.72 -3.70 -5.49
CA ILE A 41 4.72 -3.43 -4.05
C ILE A 41 3.49 -4.12 -3.42
N PRO A 42 3.65 -5.00 -2.41
CA PRO A 42 2.52 -5.68 -1.77
C PRO A 42 1.49 -4.70 -1.18
N VAL A 43 0.21 -5.01 -1.32
CA VAL A 43 -0.91 -4.23 -0.75
C VAL A 43 -0.72 -3.99 0.74
N SER A 44 -0.27 -5.01 1.49
CA SER A 44 0.03 -4.89 2.92
C SER A 44 1.03 -3.78 3.25
N LYS A 45 2.05 -3.58 2.39
CA LYS A 45 3.03 -2.49 2.54
C LYS A 45 2.44 -1.13 2.16
N MET A 46 1.42 -1.08 1.31
CA MET A 46 0.75 0.16 0.91
C MET A 46 -0.28 0.61 1.94
N MET A 47 -0.99 -0.33 2.57
CA MET A 47 -1.98 -0.05 3.61
C MET A 47 -1.36 0.46 4.92
N THR A 48 -0.07 0.22 5.15
CA THR A 48 0.63 0.80 6.31
C THR A 48 0.70 2.33 6.18
N GLY A 49 0.24 3.01 7.23
CA GLY A 49 0.20 4.47 7.30
C GLY A 49 1.57 5.12 7.08
N GLU A 50 1.59 6.24 6.36
CA GLU A 50 2.82 6.98 6.08
C GLU A 50 3.50 7.46 7.36
N ARG A 51 2.73 7.91 8.36
CA ARG A 51 3.25 8.31 9.68
C ARG A 51 4.03 7.19 10.36
N ASP A 52 3.49 5.97 10.40
CA ASP A 52 4.13 4.83 11.07
C ASP A 52 5.44 4.42 10.38
N LYS A 53 5.46 4.49 9.04
CA LYS A 53 6.69 4.28 8.25
C LYS A 53 7.76 5.31 8.59
N LEU A 54 7.39 6.56 8.79
CA LEU A 54 8.33 7.64 9.14
C LEU A 54 8.85 7.49 10.57
N LEU A 55 8.00 7.07 11.51
CA LEU A 55 8.40 6.83 12.90
C LEU A 55 9.38 5.66 13.03
N THR A 56 9.22 4.63 12.20
CA THR A 56 10.06 3.42 12.22
C THR A 56 11.21 3.43 11.21
N MET A 57 11.41 4.55 10.49
CA MET A 57 12.36 4.66 9.38
C MET A 57 13.80 4.37 9.78
N GLU A 58 14.27 4.93 10.89
CA GLU A 58 15.65 4.73 11.37
C GLU A 58 15.91 3.26 11.71
N SER A 59 15.02 2.64 12.48
CA SER A 59 15.11 1.21 12.82
C SER A 59 15.13 0.34 11.56
N LYS A 60 14.30 0.69 10.56
CA LYS A 60 14.25 -0.01 9.27
C LYS A 60 15.55 0.14 8.47
N LEU A 61 16.20 1.29 8.52
CA LEU A 61 17.50 1.51 7.87
C LEU A 61 18.62 0.73 8.59
N HIS A 62 18.55 0.65 9.92
CA HIS A 62 19.51 -0.11 10.72
C HIS A 62 19.46 -1.63 10.51
N GLU A 63 18.36 -2.17 9.98
CA GLU A 63 18.31 -3.58 9.51
C GLU A 63 19.34 -3.86 8.39
N ARG A 64 19.83 -2.82 7.70
CA ARG A 64 20.78 -2.94 6.58
C ARG A 64 22.07 -2.15 6.78
N VAL A 65 22.05 -1.13 7.64
CA VAL A 65 23.16 -0.21 7.84
C VAL A 65 23.60 -0.27 9.29
N VAL A 66 24.80 -0.80 9.51
CA VAL A 66 25.38 -1.01 10.85
C VAL A 66 26.43 0.07 11.13
N GLY A 67 26.39 0.66 12.33
CA GLY A 67 27.44 1.57 12.81
C GLY A 67 27.45 2.97 12.17
N GLN A 68 26.36 3.38 11.51
CA GLN A 68 26.24 4.69 10.83
C GLN A 68 25.05 5.49 11.37
N ASP A 69 24.94 5.60 12.70
CA ASP A 69 23.79 6.23 13.37
C ASP A 69 23.59 7.68 12.93
N GLU A 70 24.68 8.44 12.79
CA GLU A 70 24.60 9.85 12.37
C GLU A 70 24.07 9.99 10.94
N ALA A 71 24.60 9.20 10.00
CA ALA A 71 24.16 9.26 8.61
C ALA A 71 22.69 8.85 8.47
N VAL A 72 22.29 7.77 9.15
CA VAL A 72 20.89 7.28 9.16
C VAL A 72 19.94 8.33 9.74
N ARG A 73 20.32 8.99 10.84
CA ARG A 73 19.54 10.06 11.45
C ARG A 73 19.38 11.27 10.52
N LEU A 74 20.47 11.74 9.91
CA LEU A 74 20.44 12.90 9.00
C LEU A 74 19.55 12.66 7.77
N VAL A 75 19.61 11.46 7.19
CA VAL A 75 18.73 11.07 6.08
C VAL A 75 17.28 11.03 6.53
N SER A 76 17.01 10.39 7.68
CA SER A 76 15.65 10.26 8.22
C SER A 76 15.02 11.62 8.54
N ASP A 77 15.80 12.55 9.11
CA ASP A 77 15.36 13.92 9.40
C ASP A 77 14.98 14.70 8.14
N ALA A 78 15.77 14.59 7.07
CA ALA A 78 15.45 15.27 5.81
C ALA A 78 14.15 14.75 5.19
N ILE A 79 13.95 13.43 5.20
CA ILE A 79 12.72 12.83 4.67
C ILE A 79 11.51 13.23 5.53
N ARG A 80 11.62 13.17 6.86
CA ARG A 80 10.54 13.62 7.77
C ARG A 80 10.19 15.09 7.54
N ARG A 81 11.19 15.96 7.40
CA ARG A 81 10.98 17.40 7.12
C ARG A 81 10.25 17.65 5.81
N SER A 82 10.60 16.90 4.76
CA SER A 82 9.91 16.96 3.47
C SER A 82 8.45 16.53 3.61
N ARG A 83 8.20 15.39 4.27
CA ARG A 83 6.84 14.85 4.44
C ARG A 83 5.96 15.67 5.39
N SER A 84 6.55 16.40 6.33
CA SER A 84 5.82 17.31 7.21
C SER A 84 5.53 18.67 6.58
N GLY A 85 5.97 18.92 5.34
CA GLY A 85 5.83 20.22 4.68
C GLY A 85 6.71 21.33 5.27
N LEU A 86 7.72 20.96 6.07
CA LEU A 86 8.69 21.90 6.65
C LEU A 86 9.88 22.17 5.70
N GLY A 87 9.90 21.53 4.53
CA GLY A 87 10.92 21.72 3.50
C GLY A 87 10.58 22.86 2.53
N ASP A 88 11.61 23.42 1.89
CA ASP A 88 11.45 24.40 0.82
C ASP A 88 10.92 23.69 -0.46
N PRO A 89 9.77 24.11 -1.02
CA PRO A 89 9.22 23.52 -2.25
C PRO A 89 10.14 23.60 -3.47
N ASN A 90 11.07 24.56 -3.50
CA ASN A 90 11.96 24.80 -4.63
C ASN A 90 13.28 24.02 -4.52
N ARG A 91 13.45 23.17 -3.49
CA ARG A 91 14.69 22.43 -3.25
C ARG A 91 14.43 20.92 -3.17
N PRO A 92 15.44 20.10 -3.50
CA PRO A 92 15.35 18.65 -3.27
C PRO A 92 15.08 18.34 -1.80
N TYR A 93 14.39 17.23 -1.53
CA TYR A 93 14.09 16.78 -0.17
C TYR A 93 15.33 16.55 0.70
N GLY A 94 16.45 16.18 0.08
CA GLY A 94 17.77 16.12 0.70
C GLY A 94 18.86 16.07 -0.37
N SER A 95 20.00 16.71 -0.07
CA SER A 95 21.22 16.62 -0.88
C SER A 95 22.32 16.15 0.05
N PHE A 96 22.88 14.97 -0.23
CA PHE A 96 23.84 14.30 0.62
C PHE A 96 25.08 13.96 -0.18
N LEU A 97 26.25 14.13 0.43
CA LEU A 97 27.52 13.63 -0.05
C LEU A 97 28.04 12.63 0.98
N PHE A 98 28.06 11.34 0.61
CA PHE A 98 28.59 10.30 1.47
C PHE A 98 30.09 10.16 1.24
N LEU A 99 30.87 10.33 2.30
CA LEU A 99 32.33 10.18 2.30
C LEU A 99 32.69 9.18 3.40
N GLY A 100 33.53 8.21 3.05
CA GLY A 100 33.95 7.17 3.98
C GLY A 100 34.99 6.25 3.36
N PRO A 101 35.64 5.39 4.16
CA PRO A 101 36.49 4.33 3.64
C PRO A 101 35.66 3.37 2.78
N THR A 102 36.33 2.56 1.97
CA THR A 102 35.65 1.51 1.22
C THR A 102 35.16 0.42 2.17
N GLY A 103 33.86 0.15 2.16
CA GLY A 103 33.22 -0.91 2.95
C GLY A 103 33.18 -0.63 4.44
#